data_AF-A0A0U0ZMS5-F1
#
_entry.id   AF-A0A0U0ZMS5-F1
#
_cell.length_a   1.000
_cell.length_b   1.000
_cell.length_c   1.000
_cell.angle_alpha   90.00
_cell.angle_beta   90.00
_cell.angle_gamma   90.00
#
_symmetry.space_group_name_H-M   'P 1'
#
loop_
_entity.id
_entity.type
_entity.pdbx_description
1 polymer ?
#
loop_
_entity_poly.entity_id
_entity_poly.type
_entity_poly.pdbx_seq_one_letter_code
_entity_poly.pdbx_strand_id
1 'polypeptide(L)'
;MPQHRRLTYGDHPSQYVDILEPDEPAAALVHVIHGGFWREALSAELTAPIARDLCTDGFLVANIEYRRVGGGGGWPETFEDVKAAIAAVRQAKPDLVRSFAVGHSAGGHLSLLALAAGSADFAVALAPVSDVDRALREDLGDGAAAEFLGVAGSSPREVRTASPIGNLGHRRQHVLIHGLRDVNVPVEHSQHYVSAARASGTPVDYFEFANLDHFDLIDPASSAWCAAKQWIRYQLT
;
A
#
# COMPACT_ATOMS: atom_id res chain seq x y z
N MET A 1 -21.78 -10.17 11.17
CA MET A 1 -21.53 -9.00 10.29
C MET A 1 -20.37 -8.27 10.93
N PRO A 2 -19.26 -8.04 10.22
CA PRO A 2 -18.06 -7.48 10.83
C PRO A 2 -18.38 -6.15 11.51
N GLN A 3 -17.83 -5.95 12.72
CA GLN A 3 -18.00 -4.69 13.42
C GLN A 3 -17.19 -3.62 12.70
N HIS A 4 -17.86 -2.55 12.27
CA HIS A 4 -17.22 -1.41 11.62
C HIS A 4 -17.18 -0.23 12.60
N ARG A 5 -15.98 0.29 12.85
CA ARG A 5 -15.79 1.53 13.62
C ARG A 5 -14.79 2.43 12.92
N ARG A 6 -14.96 3.74 13.06
CA ARG A 6 -13.98 4.72 12.61
C ARG A 6 -13.09 5.15 13.77
N LEU A 7 -11.78 5.12 13.55
CA LEU A 7 -10.75 5.69 14.44
C LEU A 7 -10.16 6.91 13.75
N THR A 8 -10.11 8.06 14.42
CA THR A 8 -9.39 9.24 13.94
C THR A 8 -7.98 9.25 14.53
N TYR A 9 -6.98 9.56 13.72
CA TYR A 9 -5.57 9.62 14.16
C TYR A 9 -4.97 11.03 14.05
N GLY A 10 -5.79 12.01 13.66
CA GLY A 10 -5.46 13.43 13.63
C GLY A 10 -6.71 14.28 13.42
N ASP A 11 -6.54 15.60 13.34
CA ASP A 11 -7.64 16.56 13.28
C ASP A 11 -8.18 16.78 11.85
N HIS A 12 -7.45 16.36 10.82
CA HIS A 12 -7.87 16.55 9.44
C HIS A 12 -9.00 15.56 9.07
N PRO A 13 -10.00 15.95 8.24
CA PRO A 13 -11.08 15.05 7.84
C PRO A 13 -10.64 13.76 7.13
N SER A 14 -9.47 13.77 6.49
CA SER A 14 -8.86 12.59 5.87
C SER A 14 -7.97 11.76 6.82
N GLN A 15 -7.86 12.12 8.10
CA GLN A 15 -7.03 11.41 9.07
C GLN A 15 -7.87 10.40 9.88
N TYR A 16 -8.41 9.40 9.19
CA TYR A 16 -9.17 8.32 9.80
C TYR A 16 -8.81 6.93 9.28
N VAL A 17 -9.16 5.93 10.05
CA VAL A 17 -9.10 4.51 9.70
C VAL A 17 -10.47 3.89 9.93
N ASP A 18 -11.00 3.23 8.92
CA ASP A 18 -12.13 2.33 9.08
C ASP A 18 -11.63 0.96 9.52
N ILE A 19 -11.95 0.60 10.77
CA ILE A 19 -11.58 -0.68 11.39
C ILE A 19 -12.72 -1.67 11.19
N LEU A 20 -12.39 -2.81 10.57
CA LEU A 20 -13.28 -3.95 10.42
C LEU A 20 -12.75 -5.07 11.31
N GLU A 21 -13.58 -5.52 12.24
CA GLU A 21 -13.23 -6.56 13.20
C GLU A 21 -14.03 -7.85 12.93
N PRO A 22 -13.34 -9.01 12.81
CA PRO A 22 -14.01 -10.30 12.65
C PRO A 22 -14.68 -10.72 13.96
N ASP A 23 -15.66 -11.62 13.86
CA ASP A 23 -16.39 -12.14 15.03
C ASP A 23 -15.51 -13.04 15.92
N GLU A 24 -14.49 -13.67 15.33
CA GLU A 24 -13.49 -14.52 16.01
C GLU A 24 -12.18 -13.76 16.27
N PRO A 25 -11.31 -14.20 17.19
CA PRO A 25 -10.00 -13.61 17.41
C PRO A 25 -9.20 -13.47 16.10
N ALA A 26 -8.78 -12.25 15.79
CA ALA A 26 -8.10 -11.95 14.54
C ALA A 26 -6.73 -12.64 14.43
N ALA A 27 -6.45 -13.24 13.27
CA ALA A 27 -5.19 -13.93 13.02
C ALA A 27 -3.98 -12.98 12.90
N ALA A 28 -4.21 -11.78 12.38
CA ALA A 28 -3.23 -10.71 12.24
C ALA A 28 -3.95 -9.38 11.96
N LEU A 29 -3.19 -8.28 12.02
CA LEU A 29 -3.62 -6.95 11.62
C LEU A 29 -3.22 -6.68 10.15
N VAL A 30 -4.17 -6.21 9.33
CA VAL A 30 -3.91 -5.83 7.94
C VAL A 30 -4.29 -4.37 7.72
N HIS A 31 -3.29 -3.54 7.41
CA HIS A 31 -3.45 -2.15 7.02
C HIS A 31 -3.68 -2.08 5.50
N VAL A 32 -4.87 -1.70 5.08
CA VAL A 32 -5.23 -1.56 3.67
C VAL A 32 -5.11 -0.10 3.26
N ILE A 33 -4.38 0.16 2.17
CA ILE A 33 -4.02 1.51 1.71
C ILE A 33 -4.47 1.68 0.26
N HIS A 34 -5.35 2.63 0.02
CA HIS A 34 -5.95 2.85 -1.30
C HIS A 34 -4.99 3.53 -2.29
N GLY A 35 -5.29 3.40 -3.58
CA GLY A 35 -4.57 4.05 -4.68
C GLY A 35 -5.16 5.40 -5.09
N GLY A 36 -4.91 5.81 -6.33
CA GLY A 36 -5.43 7.08 -6.88
C GLY A 36 -4.40 8.18 -7.06
N PHE A 37 -3.14 7.81 -7.36
CA PHE A 37 -2.07 8.75 -7.69
C PHE A 37 -1.87 9.86 -6.63
N TRP A 38 -2.12 9.53 -5.36
CA TRP A 38 -2.05 10.47 -4.24
C TRP A 38 -2.90 11.74 -4.41
N ARG A 39 -3.98 11.70 -5.21
CA ARG A 39 -4.91 12.81 -5.50
C ARG A 39 -6.30 12.57 -4.91
N GLU A 40 -7.02 13.64 -4.59
CA GLU A 40 -8.31 13.63 -3.86
C GLU A 40 -9.48 12.86 -4.51
N ALA A 41 -9.39 12.46 -5.78
CA ALA A 41 -10.52 11.84 -6.48
C ALA A 41 -10.95 10.48 -5.91
N LEU A 42 -10.02 9.74 -5.30
CA LEU A 42 -10.27 8.42 -4.71
C LEU A 42 -9.95 8.44 -3.22
N SER A 43 -10.69 7.64 -2.45
CA SER A 43 -10.58 7.51 -1.00
C SER A 43 -10.45 6.04 -0.59
N ALA A 44 -10.39 5.80 0.71
CA ALA A 44 -10.45 4.46 1.31
C ALA A 44 -11.64 3.59 0.82
N GLU A 45 -12.71 4.17 0.27
CA GLU A 45 -13.82 3.42 -0.34
C GLU A 45 -13.38 2.53 -1.51
N LEU A 46 -12.33 2.92 -2.25
CA LEU A 46 -11.79 2.15 -3.37
C LEU A 46 -11.38 0.73 -2.93
N THR A 47 -10.79 0.62 -1.74
CA THR A 47 -10.29 -0.64 -1.19
C THR A 47 -11.22 -1.26 -0.13
N ALA A 48 -12.40 -0.67 0.09
CA ALA A 48 -13.39 -1.24 1.01
C ALA A 48 -13.81 -2.68 0.66
N PRO A 49 -13.97 -3.10 -0.62
CA PRO A 49 -14.30 -4.48 -0.97
C PRO A 49 -13.24 -5.49 -0.47
N ILE A 50 -11.96 -5.25 -0.75
CA ILE A 50 -10.88 -6.13 -0.29
C ILE A 50 -10.69 -6.09 1.22
N ALA A 51 -10.97 -4.95 1.86
CA ALA A 51 -10.93 -4.83 3.31
C ALA A 51 -12.01 -5.69 3.98
N ARG A 52 -13.23 -5.70 3.43
CA ARG A 52 -14.32 -6.57 3.90
C ARG A 52 -13.98 -8.05 3.69
N ASP A 53 -13.43 -8.38 2.53
CA ASP A 53 -13.06 -9.76 2.21
C ASP A 53 -11.95 -10.31 3.14
N LEU A 54 -10.91 -9.50 3.45
CA LEU A 54 -9.93 -9.84 4.48
C LEU A 54 -10.57 -10.01 5.86
N CYS A 55 -11.52 -9.15 6.22
CA CYS A 55 -12.20 -9.27 7.51
C CYS A 55 -13.03 -10.55 7.60
N THR A 56 -13.71 -10.94 6.52
CA THR A 56 -14.42 -12.24 6.41
C THR A 56 -13.44 -13.41 6.53
N ASP A 57 -12.22 -13.25 6.03
CA ASP A 57 -11.12 -14.20 6.24
C ASP A 57 -10.48 -14.07 7.63
N GLY A 58 -11.11 -13.47 8.63
CA GLY A 58 -10.64 -13.53 10.03
C GLY A 58 -9.40 -12.68 10.34
N PHE A 59 -9.14 -11.64 9.54
CA PHE A 59 -8.14 -10.63 9.85
C PHE A 59 -8.81 -9.41 10.50
N LEU A 60 -8.12 -8.75 11.42
CA LEU A 60 -8.49 -7.39 11.81
C LEU A 60 -7.98 -6.46 10.71
N VAL A 61 -8.88 -5.68 10.11
CA VAL A 61 -8.52 -4.83 8.97
C VAL A 61 -8.63 -3.36 9.35
N ALA A 62 -7.61 -2.59 9.00
CA ALA A 62 -7.54 -1.15 9.10
C ALA A 62 -7.49 -0.56 7.71
N ASN A 63 -8.62 -0.11 7.16
CA ASN A 63 -8.69 0.55 5.87
C ASN A 63 -8.40 2.04 6.06
N ILE A 64 -7.23 2.47 5.62
CA ILE A 64 -6.64 3.78 5.96
C ILE A 64 -7.07 4.81 4.92
N GLU A 65 -7.64 5.92 5.39
CA GLU A 65 -7.65 7.19 4.67
C GLU A 65 -6.42 8.00 5.06
N TYR A 66 -5.92 8.85 4.14
CA TYR A 66 -4.81 9.75 4.41
C TYR A 66 -4.95 11.06 3.61
N ARG A 67 -4.25 12.12 4.02
CA ARG A 67 -4.20 13.37 3.24
C ARG A 67 -3.47 13.17 1.91
N ARG A 68 -4.00 13.78 0.86
CA ARG A 68 -3.49 13.71 -0.51
C ARG A 68 -3.18 15.10 -1.05
N VAL A 69 -2.58 15.16 -2.24
CA VAL A 69 -2.37 16.41 -2.98
C VAL A 69 -3.72 17.10 -3.18
N GLY A 70 -3.78 18.39 -2.82
CA GLY A 70 -5.01 19.20 -2.84
C GLY A 70 -5.76 19.24 -1.50
N GLY A 71 -5.51 18.28 -0.60
CA GLY A 71 -6.09 18.18 0.74
C GLY A 71 -5.05 18.29 1.87
N GLY A 72 -3.94 19.00 1.64
CA GLY A 72 -2.86 19.17 2.62
C GLY A 72 -1.96 17.94 2.82
N GLY A 73 -1.97 17.01 1.86
CA GLY A 73 -1.00 15.94 1.70
C GLY A 73 0.05 16.27 0.65
N GLY A 74 0.68 15.24 0.08
CA GLY A 74 1.91 15.33 -0.68
C GLY A 74 3.06 14.66 0.08
N TRP A 75 4.26 14.70 -0.47
CA TRP A 75 5.45 14.21 0.20
C TRP A 75 6.03 15.29 1.14
N PRO A 76 6.29 14.97 2.43
CA PRO A 76 6.13 13.67 3.09
C PRO A 76 4.79 13.44 3.80
N GLU A 77 3.91 14.45 3.89
CA GLU A 77 2.70 14.46 4.74
C GLU A 77 1.79 13.23 4.53
N THR A 78 1.61 12.80 3.29
CA THR A 78 0.83 11.60 2.93
C THR A 78 1.41 10.33 3.55
N PHE A 79 2.74 10.16 3.54
CA PHE A 79 3.35 8.98 4.14
C PHE A 79 3.43 9.09 5.67
N GLU A 80 3.61 10.29 6.21
CA GLU A 80 3.50 10.52 7.65
C GLU A 80 2.10 10.17 8.18
N ASP A 81 1.05 10.49 7.42
CA ASP A 81 -0.33 10.11 7.75
C ASP A 81 -0.51 8.58 7.78
N VAL A 82 0.02 7.85 6.80
CA VAL A 82 -0.03 6.36 6.81
C VAL A 82 0.70 5.79 8.03
N LYS A 83 1.89 6.31 8.38
CA LYS A 83 2.61 5.87 9.58
C LYS A 83 1.83 6.17 10.86
N ALA A 84 1.23 7.35 10.96
CA ALA A 84 0.40 7.74 12.11
C ALA A 84 -0.84 6.85 12.24
N ALA A 85 -1.52 6.55 11.14
CA ALA A 85 -2.65 5.63 11.09
C ALA A 85 -2.26 4.22 11.58
N ILE A 86 -1.16 3.66 11.05
CA ILE A 86 -0.64 2.36 11.46
C ILE A 86 -0.33 2.35 12.96
N ALA A 87 0.37 3.38 13.46
CA ALA A 87 0.73 3.49 14.86
C ALA A 87 -0.50 3.56 15.78
N ALA A 88 -1.50 4.37 15.41
CA ALA A 88 -2.72 4.53 16.18
C ALA A 88 -3.53 3.21 16.27
N VAL A 89 -3.62 2.45 15.19
CA VAL A 89 -4.28 1.14 15.20
C VAL A 89 -3.51 0.13 16.05
N ARG A 90 -2.17 0.08 15.92
CA ARG A 90 -1.34 -0.81 16.76
C ARG A 90 -1.46 -0.48 18.24
N GLN A 91 -1.54 0.81 18.59
CA GLN A 91 -1.80 1.25 19.97
C GLN A 91 -3.19 0.80 20.46
N ALA A 92 -4.21 0.86 19.60
CA ALA A 92 -5.56 0.43 19.93
C ALA A 92 -5.74 -1.11 19.99
N LYS A 93 -4.81 -1.87 19.41
CA LYS A 93 -4.84 -3.34 19.31
C LYS A 93 -3.45 -3.93 19.59
N PRO A 94 -2.89 -3.73 20.79
CA PRO A 94 -1.50 -4.06 21.11
C PRO A 94 -1.21 -5.56 21.11
N ASP A 95 -2.22 -6.41 21.26
CA ASP A 95 -2.08 -7.87 21.29
C ASP A 95 -1.81 -8.48 19.90
N LEU A 96 -2.09 -7.73 18.82
CA LEU A 96 -1.79 -8.17 17.45
C LEU A 96 -0.35 -7.82 17.09
N VAL A 97 0.52 -8.82 17.22
CA VAL A 97 1.96 -8.64 16.97
C VAL A 97 2.28 -8.62 15.47
N ARG A 98 1.63 -9.48 14.66
CA ARG A 98 1.86 -9.59 13.22
C ARG A 98 1.01 -8.59 12.43
N SER A 99 1.67 -7.79 11.61
CA SER A 99 1.06 -6.71 10.82
C SER A 99 1.47 -6.75 9.35
N PHE A 100 0.50 -6.55 8.46
CA PHE A 100 0.68 -6.47 7.01
C PHE A 100 0.29 -5.07 6.53
N ALA A 101 1.03 -4.52 5.57
CA ALA A 101 0.59 -3.40 4.75
C ALA A 101 0.18 -3.92 3.36
N VAL A 102 -1.10 -3.80 3.01
CA VAL A 102 -1.64 -4.17 1.71
C VAL A 102 -2.03 -2.90 1.00
N GLY A 103 -1.50 -2.67 -0.20
CA GLY A 103 -1.75 -1.42 -0.92
C GLY A 103 -1.88 -1.60 -2.40
N HIS A 104 -2.72 -0.77 -3.02
CA HIS A 104 -2.94 -0.72 -4.47
C HIS A 104 -2.39 0.55 -5.09
N SER A 105 -1.65 0.45 -6.21
CA SER A 105 -1.15 1.61 -6.95
C SER A 105 -0.30 2.54 -6.07
N ALA A 106 -0.70 3.80 -5.92
CA ALA A 106 -0.13 4.73 -4.93
C ALA A 106 -0.18 4.21 -3.47
N GLY A 107 -1.17 3.41 -3.10
CA GLY A 107 -1.20 2.70 -1.82
C GLY A 107 -0.20 1.55 -1.75
N GLY A 108 0.09 0.90 -2.88
CA GLY A 108 1.15 -0.10 -2.98
C GLY A 108 2.54 0.51 -2.85
N HIS A 109 2.71 1.74 -3.34
CA HIS A 109 3.87 2.59 -3.04
C HIS A 109 4.01 2.81 -1.53
N LEU A 110 2.94 3.26 -0.87
CA LEU A 110 2.94 3.55 0.56
C LEU A 110 3.12 2.28 1.43
N SER A 111 2.62 1.11 0.99
CA SER A 111 2.81 -0.16 1.69
C SER A 111 4.27 -0.61 1.68
N LEU A 112 4.97 -0.45 0.55
CA LEU A 112 6.41 -0.73 0.47
C LEU A 112 7.24 0.24 1.33
N LEU A 113 6.87 1.53 1.37
CA LEU A 113 7.52 2.49 2.27
C LEU A 113 7.28 2.14 3.75
N ALA A 114 6.05 1.76 4.12
CA ALA A 114 5.71 1.35 5.48
C ALA A 114 6.51 0.11 5.92
N LEU A 115 6.72 -0.86 5.02
CA LEU A 115 7.59 -2.01 5.24
C LEU A 115 9.04 -1.60 5.49
N ALA A 116 9.60 -0.76 4.61
CA ALA A 116 10.98 -0.32 4.72
C ALA A 116 11.23 0.43 6.05
N ALA A 117 10.29 1.30 6.43
CA ALA A 117 10.29 2.04 7.68
C ALA A 117 10.08 1.16 8.93
N GLY A 118 9.65 -0.09 8.76
CA GLY A 118 9.35 -1.01 9.87
C GLY A 118 8.03 -0.71 10.58
N SER A 119 7.12 0.02 9.93
CA SER A 119 5.76 0.25 10.44
C SER A 119 4.87 -0.99 10.31
N ALA A 120 5.16 -1.86 9.33
CA ALA A 120 4.54 -3.17 9.15
C ALA A 120 5.62 -4.26 8.99
N ASP A 121 5.26 -5.51 9.30
CA ASP A 121 6.17 -6.65 9.25
C ASP A 121 6.30 -7.21 7.83
N PHE A 122 5.20 -7.17 7.07
CA PHE A 122 5.07 -7.68 5.71
C PHE A 122 4.35 -6.68 4.81
N ALA A 123 4.56 -6.77 3.49
CA ALA A 123 3.79 -5.99 2.53
C ALA A 123 3.29 -6.80 1.33
N VAL A 124 2.08 -6.45 0.90
CA VAL A 124 1.52 -6.83 -0.40
C VAL A 124 1.33 -5.55 -1.19
N ALA A 125 2.01 -5.45 -2.32
CA ALA A 125 1.97 -4.30 -3.20
C ALA A 125 1.33 -4.69 -4.54
N LEU A 126 0.10 -4.24 -4.74
CA LEU A 126 -0.70 -4.49 -5.94
C LEU A 126 -0.46 -3.34 -6.94
N ALA A 127 0.17 -3.64 -8.07
CA ALA A 127 0.59 -2.66 -9.09
C ALA A 127 1.22 -1.35 -8.54
N PRO A 128 2.26 -1.42 -7.68
CA PRO A 128 2.77 -0.24 -7.00
C PRO A 128 3.52 0.72 -7.93
N VAL A 129 3.47 2.01 -7.62
CA VAL A 129 4.47 2.97 -8.10
C VAL A 129 5.75 2.81 -7.26
N SER A 130 6.67 1.97 -7.71
CA SER A 130 7.84 1.56 -6.90
C SER A 130 9.08 2.46 -7.04
N ASP A 131 9.10 3.33 -8.05
CA ASP A 131 10.17 4.27 -8.35
C ASP A 131 9.55 5.63 -8.75
N VAL A 132 9.56 6.60 -7.82
CA VAL A 132 8.97 7.91 -8.04
C VAL A 132 9.81 8.73 -9.01
N ASP A 133 11.14 8.55 -9.01
CA ASP A 133 12.05 9.19 -9.96
C ASP A 133 11.75 8.75 -11.40
N ARG A 134 11.49 7.46 -11.60
CA ARG A 134 11.00 6.94 -12.88
C ARG A 134 9.63 7.49 -13.24
N ALA A 135 8.68 7.49 -12.30
CA ALA A 135 7.35 8.03 -12.52
C ALA A 135 7.37 9.51 -12.95
N LEU A 136 8.28 10.31 -12.39
CA LEU A 136 8.53 11.69 -12.83
C LEU A 136 9.01 11.78 -14.28
N ARG A 137 10.02 10.99 -14.65
CA ARG A 137 10.59 11.01 -16.01
C ARG A 137 9.61 10.55 -17.08
N GLU A 138 8.74 9.62 -16.73
CA GLU A 138 7.73 9.05 -17.63
C GLU A 138 6.41 9.84 -17.63
N ASP A 139 6.31 10.91 -16.81
CA ASP A 139 5.08 11.68 -16.59
C ASP A 139 3.88 10.80 -16.22
N LEU A 140 4.14 9.78 -15.39
CA LEU A 140 3.16 8.77 -15.03
C LEU A 140 1.99 9.39 -14.25
N GLY A 141 0.77 9.13 -14.71
CA GLY A 141 -0.44 9.66 -14.11
C GLY A 141 -0.60 11.17 -14.33
N ASP A 142 -0.17 11.69 -15.49
CA ASP A 142 -0.33 13.09 -15.89
C ASP A 142 0.21 14.07 -14.84
N GLY A 143 1.49 13.97 -14.50
CA GLY A 143 2.15 14.83 -13.51
C GLY A 143 1.91 14.46 -12.04
N ALA A 144 1.25 13.34 -11.73
CA ALA A 144 0.93 12.94 -10.36
C ALA A 144 2.15 12.87 -9.43
N ALA A 145 3.25 12.28 -9.91
CA ALA A 145 4.49 12.20 -9.13
C ALA A 145 5.09 13.59 -8.87
N ALA A 146 4.93 14.52 -9.81
CA ALA A 146 5.46 15.88 -9.69
C ALA A 146 4.67 16.71 -8.68
N GLU A 147 3.35 16.58 -8.70
CA GLU A 147 2.48 17.16 -7.70
C GLU A 147 2.72 16.55 -6.32
N PHE A 148 2.85 15.23 -6.23
CA PHE A 148 3.11 14.51 -4.99
C PHE A 148 4.39 15.00 -4.32
N LEU A 149 5.47 15.16 -5.07
CA LEU A 149 6.75 15.63 -4.55
C LEU A 149 6.82 17.14 -4.31
N GLY A 150 5.91 17.92 -4.90
CA GLY A 150 6.00 19.38 -4.91
C GLY A 150 7.23 19.89 -5.65
N VAL A 151 7.50 19.37 -6.87
CA VAL A 151 8.76 19.46 -7.65
C VAL A 151 9.41 20.85 -7.79
N ALA A 152 8.71 21.94 -7.48
CA ALA A 152 9.35 23.24 -7.29
C ALA A 152 10.43 23.26 -6.16
N GLY A 153 10.57 22.20 -5.35
CA GLY A 153 11.53 22.15 -4.24
C GLY A 153 12.21 20.82 -3.91
N SER A 154 11.98 19.73 -4.66
CA SER A 154 12.46 18.39 -4.25
C SER A 154 13.92 18.13 -4.64
N SER A 155 14.75 17.78 -3.67
CA SER A 155 16.14 17.35 -3.86
C SER A 155 16.23 15.89 -4.35
N PRO A 156 17.33 15.48 -5.01
CA PRO A 156 17.56 14.07 -5.39
C PRO A 156 17.49 13.10 -4.21
N ARG A 157 17.79 13.59 -3.00
CA ARG A 157 17.66 12.80 -1.77
C ARG A 157 16.20 12.55 -1.42
N GLU A 158 15.35 13.56 -1.51
CA GLU A 158 13.92 13.43 -1.21
C GLU A 158 13.22 12.49 -2.20
N VAL A 159 13.49 12.65 -3.50
CA VAL A 159 12.97 11.74 -4.53
C VAL A 159 13.39 10.29 -4.24
N ARG A 160 14.65 10.06 -3.87
CA ARG A 160 15.15 8.73 -3.49
C ARG A 160 14.42 8.17 -2.26
N THR A 161 14.23 8.98 -1.22
CA THR A 161 13.53 8.54 0.00
C THR A 161 12.05 8.26 -0.25
N ALA A 162 11.42 9.02 -1.14
CA ALA A 162 10.04 8.81 -1.58
C ALA A 162 9.89 7.57 -2.47
N SER A 163 10.97 7.06 -3.06
CA SER A 163 10.94 5.91 -3.97
C SER A 163 11.21 4.60 -3.20
N PRO A 164 10.26 3.64 -3.14
CA PRO A 164 10.48 2.34 -2.52
C PRO A 164 11.77 1.64 -2.96
N ILE A 165 12.12 1.73 -4.25
CA ILE A 165 13.36 1.14 -4.79
C ILE A 165 14.63 1.72 -4.13
N GLY A 166 14.58 2.96 -3.63
CA GLY A 166 15.67 3.61 -2.92
C GLY A 166 15.87 3.11 -1.49
N ASN A 167 14.94 2.30 -0.97
CA ASN A 167 14.93 1.80 0.42
C ASN A 167 15.15 0.28 0.50
N LEU A 168 15.63 -0.35 -0.58
CA LEU A 168 16.04 -1.75 -0.61
C LEU A 168 17.24 -2.03 0.31
N GLY A 169 17.51 -3.31 0.58
CA GLY A 169 18.54 -3.80 1.49
C GLY A 169 18.02 -4.28 2.86
N HIS A 170 16.71 -4.15 3.11
CA HIS A 170 16.08 -4.73 4.30
C HIS A 170 15.86 -6.25 4.16
N ARG A 171 15.55 -6.91 5.29
CA ARG A 171 15.28 -8.36 5.38
C ARG A 171 13.80 -8.74 5.50
N ARG A 172 12.89 -7.77 5.48
CA ARG A 172 11.44 -8.01 5.58
C ARG A 172 10.89 -8.57 4.27
N GLN A 173 10.03 -9.58 4.36
CA GLN A 173 9.41 -10.28 3.24
C GLN A 173 8.23 -9.46 2.69
N HIS A 174 8.10 -9.42 1.37
CA HIS A 174 6.98 -8.78 0.69
C HIS A 174 6.73 -9.38 -0.68
N VAL A 175 5.56 -9.10 -1.25
CA VAL A 175 5.15 -9.56 -2.57
C VAL A 175 4.67 -8.40 -3.42
N LEU A 176 5.07 -8.40 -4.70
CA LEU A 176 4.46 -7.57 -5.73
C LEU A 176 3.52 -8.43 -6.57
N ILE A 177 2.34 -7.89 -6.88
CA ILE A 177 1.35 -8.53 -7.75
C ILE A 177 0.94 -7.55 -8.82
N HIS A 178 1.02 -7.94 -10.09
CA HIS A 178 0.76 -7.04 -11.21
C HIS A 178 0.09 -7.74 -12.39
N GLY A 179 -0.83 -7.05 -13.07
CA GLY A 179 -1.43 -7.48 -14.33
C GLY A 179 -0.69 -6.96 -15.56
N LEU A 180 -0.50 -7.78 -16.59
CA LEU A 180 0.17 -7.37 -17.84
C LEU A 180 -0.63 -6.37 -18.69
N ARG A 181 -1.92 -6.18 -18.40
CA ARG A 181 -2.79 -5.24 -19.13
C ARG A 181 -2.98 -3.93 -18.37
N ASP A 182 -2.18 -3.69 -17.33
CA ASP A 182 -2.17 -2.45 -16.60
C ASP A 182 -1.63 -1.30 -17.48
N VAL A 183 -2.51 -0.34 -17.74
CA VAL A 183 -2.19 0.88 -18.50
C VAL A 183 -1.98 2.10 -17.61
N ASN A 184 -2.23 1.98 -16.30
CA ASN A 184 -2.11 3.09 -15.34
C ASN A 184 -0.71 3.12 -14.73
N VAL A 185 -0.21 1.95 -14.33
CA VAL A 185 1.16 1.76 -13.87
C VAL A 185 1.73 0.60 -14.69
N PRO A 186 2.57 0.84 -15.71
CA PRO A 186 3.09 -0.23 -16.53
C PRO A 186 3.83 -1.29 -15.70
N VAL A 187 3.64 -2.57 -16.04
CA VAL A 187 4.20 -3.71 -15.29
C VAL A 187 5.73 -3.64 -15.11
N GLU A 188 6.41 -2.96 -16.02
CA GLU A 188 7.84 -2.71 -16.00
C GLU A 188 8.28 -1.96 -14.72
N HIS A 189 7.40 -1.22 -14.05
CA HIS A 189 7.69 -0.63 -12.74
C HIS A 189 7.95 -1.72 -11.70
N SER A 190 7.06 -2.72 -11.63
CA SER A 190 7.22 -3.85 -10.71
C SER A 190 8.37 -4.77 -11.11
N GLN A 191 8.54 -5.07 -12.40
CA GLN A 191 9.66 -5.89 -12.87
C GLN A 191 11.00 -5.23 -12.54
N HIS A 192 11.11 -3.90 -12.72
CA HIS A 192 12.31 -3.14 -12.37
C HIS A 192 12.62 -3.23 -10.88
N TYR A 193 11.62 -3.00 -10.02
CA TYR A 193 11.77 -3.11 -8.57
C TYR A 193 12.18 -4.53 -8.13
N VAL A 194 11.52 -5.57 -8.64
CA VAL A 194 11.84 -6.97 -8.31
C VAL A 194 13.26 -7.33 -8.73
N SER A 195 13.71 -6.88 -9.91
CA SER A 195 15.09 -7.07 -10.36
C SER A 195 16.08 -6.39 -9.41
N ALA A 196 15.83 -5.15 -9.01
CA ALA A 196 16.68 -4.41 -8.09
C ALA A 196 16.72 -5.05 -6.69
N ALA A 197 15.56 -5.45 -6.16
CA ALA A 197 15.43 -6.11 -4.87
C ALA A 197 16.21 -7.43 -4.82
N ARG A 198 16.08 -8.27 -5.86
CA ARG A 198 16.86 -9.51 -5.97
C ARG A 198 18.36 -9.24 -6.06
N ALA A 199 18.76 -8.23 -6.83
CA ALA A 199 20.17 -7.84 -6.94
C ALA A 199 20.76 -7.32 -5.62
N SER A 200 19.96 -6.67 -4.78
CA SER A 200 20.37 -6.21 -3.44
C SER A 200 20.24 -7.27 -2.34
N GLY A 201 19.76 -8.48 -2.67
CA GLY A 201 19.49 -9.53 -1.69
C GLY A 201 18.27 -9.27 -0.79
N THR A 202 17.41 -8.33 -1.16
CA THR A 202 16.14 -8.09 -0.48
C THR A 202 15.14 -9.18 -0.88
N PRO A 203 14.54 -9.90 0.10
CA PRO A 203 13.62 -10.97 -0.22
C PRO A 203 12.32 -10.39 -0.80
N VAL A 204 11.90 -10.90 -1.96
CA VAL A 204 10.70 -10.46 -2.67
C VAL A 204 10.08 -11.62 -3.43
N ASP A 205 8.78 -11.80 -3.25
CA ASP A 205 7.96 -12.65 -4.12
C ASP A 205 7.33 -11.80 -5.22
N TYR A 206 7.04 -12.41 -6.37
CA TYR A 206 6.45 -11.70 -7.50
C TYR A 206 5.46 -12.59 -8.24
N PHE A 207 4.23 -12.09 -8.40
CA PHE A 207 3.20 -12.72 -9.20
C PHE A 207 2.75 -11.78 -10.32
N GLU A 208 2.77 -12.30 -11.55
CA GLU A 208 2.37 -11.56 -12.74
C GLU A 208 1.21 -12.29 -13.43
N PHE A 209 0.19 -11.55 -13.83
CA PHE A 209 -1.05 -12.09 -14.40
C PHE A 209 -1.30 -11.58 -15.81
N ALA A 210 -1.42 -12.47 -16.79
CA ALA A 210 -1.43 -12.08 -18.20
C ALA A 210 -2.64 -11.24 -18.64
N ASN A 211 -3.79 -11.41 -18.00
CA ASN A 211 -5.06 -10.88 -18.49
C ASN A 211 -5.72 -9.83 -17.59
N LEU A 212 -5.06 -9.42 -16.50
CA LEU A 212 -5.63 -8.49 -15.54
C LEU A 212 -5.19 -7.05 -15.82
N ASP A 213 -6.12 -6.12 -15.64
CA ASP A 213 -5.86 -4.68 -15.65
C ASP A 213 -5.49 -4.15 -14.25
N HIS A 214 -5.40 -2.82 -14.13
CA HIS A 214 -4.99 -2.15 -12.90
C HIS A 214 -5.96 -2.36 -11.73
N PHE A 215 -7.27 -2.40 -12.00
CA PHE A 215 -8.31 -2.43 -10.98
C PHE A 215 -8.78 -3.84 -10.67
N ASP A 216 -8.61 -4.78 -11.60
CA ASP A 216 -8.83 -6.22 -11.35
C ASP A 216 -8.09 -6.73 -10.11
N LEU A 217 -6.92 -6.15 -9.80
CA LEU A 217 -6.09 -6.53 -8.64
C LEU A 217 -6.78 -6.30 -7.29
N ILE A 218 -7.77 -5.41 -7.23
CA ILE A 218 -8.56 -5.10 -6.02
C ILE A 218 -10.01 -5.57 -6.14
N ASP A 219 -10.32 -6.42 -7.12
CA ASP A 219 -11.56 -7.18 -7.14
C ASP A 219 -11.42 -8.43 -6.23
N PRO A 220 -12.25 -8.58 -5.18
CA PRO A 220 -12.25 -9.76 -4.34
C PRO A 220 -12.43 -11.10 -5.08
N ALA A 221 -13.04 -11.07 -6.27
CA ALA A 221 -13.24 -12.27 -7.10
C ALA A 221 -12.06 -12.60 -8.01
N SER A 222 -11.03 -11.73 -8.11
CA SER A 222 -9.92 -11.92 -9.05
C SER A 222 -8.93 -13.00 -8.60
N SER A 223 -8.23 -13.58 -9.58
CA SER A 223 -7.14 -14.52 -9.31
C SER A 223 -5.94 -13.87 -8.62
N ALA A 224 -5.67 -12.59 -8.92
CA ALA A 224 -4.61 -11.83 -8.27
C ALA A 224 -4.90 -11.61 -6.78
N TRP A 225 -6.13 -11.24 -6.46
CA TRP A 225 -6.53 -11.07 -5.07
C TRP A 225 -6.52 -12.40 -4.30
N CYS A 226 -6.97 -13.49 -4.92
CA CYS A 226 -6.83 -14.83 -4.35
C CYS A 226 -5.36 -15.17 -4.01
N ALA A 227 -4.42 -14.88 -4.93
CA ALA A 227 -2.99 -15.07 -4.68
C ALA A 227 -2.47 -14.18 -3.53
N ALA A 228 -2.93 -12.93 -3.44
CA ALA A 228 -2.58 -12.02 -2.34
C ALA A 228 -2.98 -12.62 -0.98
N LYS A 229 -4.23 -13.11 -0.85
CA LYS A 229 -4.71 -13.70 0.39
C LYS A 229 -3.98 -14.98 0.77
N GLN A 230 -3.71 -15.85 -0.21
CA GLN A 230 -2.93 -17.07 0.02
C GLN A 230 -1.52 -16.73 0.51
N TRP A 231 -0.90 -15.71 -0.08
CA TRP A 231 0.41 -15.24 0.35
C TRP A 231 0.38 -14.70 1.79
N ILE A 232 -0.61 -13.86 2.14
CA ILE A 232 -0.77 -13.34 3.52
C ILE A 232 -0.90 -14.51 4.51
N ARG A 233 -1.71 -15.51 4.20
CA ARG A 233 -1.89 -16.71 5.03
C ARG A 233 -0.61 -17.51 5.19
N TYR A 234 0.16 -17.66 4.13
CA TYR A 234 1.43 -18.36 4.16
C TYR A 234 2.45 -17.71 5.10
N GLN A 235 2.45 -16.37 5.22
CA GLN A 235 3.34 -15.69 6.17
C GLN A 235 2.96 -15.88 7.66
N LEU A 236 1.79 -16.46 7.95
CA LEU A 236 1.35 -16.76 9.32
C LEU A 236 1.74 -18.14 9.82
N THR A 237 2.14 -19.04 8.92
CA THR A 237 2.56 -20.42 9.23
C THR A 237 4.02 -20.47 9.66
#